data_AF-A0A5B1AH03-F1
#
_entry.id   AF-A0A5B1AH03-F1
#
_cell.length_a   1.000
_cell.length_b   1.000
_cell.length_c   1.000
_cell.angle_alpha   90.00
_cell.angle_beta   90.00
_cell.angle_gamma   90.00
#
_symmetry.space_group_name_H-M   'P 1'
#
loop_
_entity.id
_entity.type
_entity.pdbx_description
1 polymer ?
#
loop_
_entity_poly.entity_id
_entity_poly.type
_entity_poly.pdbx_seq_one_letter_code
_entity_poly.pdbx_strand_id
1 'polypeptide(L)'
;YLDAASNGAWGKGGGQTFNGGVGEGAAGNDGTSQALKRTDGSITYNEWSYAVGHQLNMAQIITSAGPDPVTITAETVGKTIAGATFKG
;
A
#
# COMPACT_ATOMS: atom_id res chain seq x y z
N TYR A 1 3.87 -0.36 9.14
CA TYR A 1 4.53 -0.49 7.83
C TYR A 1 5.38 0.72 7.49
N LEU A 2 4.79 1.92 7.33
CA LEU A 2 5.53 3.15 6.96
C LEU A 2 6.78 3.41 7.82
N ASP A 3 6.67 3.23 9.14
CA ASP A 3 7.81 3.43 10.05
C ASP A 3 8.99 2.49 9.74
N ALA A 4 8.71 1.22 9.40
CA ALA A 4 9.72 0.23 9.06
C ALA A 4 10.24 0.36 7.61
N ALA A 5 9.38 0.77 6.68
CA ALA A 5 9.69 0.79 5.24
C ALA A 5 10.27 2.13 4.75
N SER A 6 10.11 3.21 5.52
CA SER A 6 10.43 4.58 5.06
C SER A 6 11.91 4.96 5.13
N ASN A 7 12.80 4.07 5.59
CA ASN A 7 14.21 4.39 5.83
C ASN A 7 14.40 5.67 6.68
N GLY A 8 13.55 5.86 7.70
CA GLY A 8 13.57 7.02 8.59
C GLY A 8 12.81 8.26 8.09
N ALA A 9 12.26 8.24 6.87
CA ALA A 9 11.54 9.38 6.32
C ALA A 9 10.17 9.64 6.97
N TRP A 10 9.53 8.60 7.55
CA TRP A 10 8.20 8.74 8.17
C TRP A 10 8.27 9.45 9.53
N GLY A 11 8.91 8.84 10.53
CA GLY A 11 9.17 9.46 11.83
C GLY A 11 7.92 9.86 12.64
N LYS A 12 6.71 9.40 12.28
CA LYS A 12 5.44 9.71 12.98
C LYS A 12 4.82 8.54 13.75
N GLY A 13 5.53 7.41 13.86
CA GLY A 13 5.05 6.22 14.56
C GLY A 13 3.89 5.50 13.86
N GLY A 14 3.37 4.44 14.47
CA GLY A 14 2.20 3.69 13.98
C GLY A 14 0.89 4.13 14.65
N GLY A 15 -0.25 3.88 14.00
CA GLY A 15 -1.58 4.15 14.56
C GLY A 15 -2.67 4.16 13.50
N GLN A 16 -3.92 4.26 13.95
CA GLN A 16 -5.09 4.44 13.08
C GLN A 16 -5.25 5.90 12.62
N THR A 17 -4.71 6.84 13.41
CA THR A 17 -4.68 8.26 13.06
C THR A 17 -3.47 8.54 12.17
N PHE A 18 -3.71 9.18 11.03
CA PHE A 18 -2.65 9.66 10.15
C PHE A 18 -2.05 10.96 10.71
N ASN A 19 -0.74 10.96 11.01
CA ASN A 19 -0.08 12.03 11.77
C ASN A 19 0.98 12.84 10.96
N GLY A 20 0.94 12.87 9.62
CA GLY A 20 2.02 13.51 8.83
C GLY A 20 1.63 14.34 7.59
N GLY A 21 2.33 15.46 7.38
CA GLY A 21 2.52 16.13 6.06
C GLY A 21 1.34 16.89 5.44
N VAL A 22 1.41 17.05 4.11
CA VAL A 22 0.38 17.57 3.19
C VAL A 22 -0.37 16.36 2.61
N GLY A 23 -1.69 16.28 2.81
CA GLY A 23 -2.51 15.17 2.35
C GLY A 23 -3.87 15.13 3.06
N GLU A 24 -4.85 14.45 2.47
CA GLU A 24 -6.19 14.27 3.04
C GLU A 24 -6.32 12.85 3.62
N GLY A 25 -6.61 12.75 4.92
CA GLY A 25 -6.92 11.48 5.57
C GLY A 25 -8.39 11.12 5.40
N ALA A 26 -8.68 9.83 5.23
CA ALA A 26 -10.04 9.32 5.21
C ALA A 26 -10.15 8.04 6.07
N ALA A 27 -11.37 7.71 6.49
CA ALA A 27 -11.60 6.61 7.43
C ALA A 27 -11.44 5.24 6.74
N GLY A 28 -10.38 4.50 7.09
CA GLY A 28 -10.13 3.14 6.63
C GLY A 28 -9.89 3.00 5.12
N ASN A 29 -9.71 1.75 4.65
CA ASN A 29 -9.41 1.46 3.24
C ASN A 29 -10.52 1.91 2.28
N ASP A 30 -11.78 1.82 2.70
CA ASP A 30 -12.90 2.25 1.86
C ASP A 30 -12.91 3.76 1.68
N GLY A 31 -12.80 4.51 2.79
CA GLY A 31 -12.76 5.97 2.77
C GLY A 31 -11.58 6.51 1.96
N THR A 32 -10.38 5.94 2.14
CA THR A 32 -9.19 6.37 1.37
C THR A 32 -9.28 5.97 -0.11
N SER A 33 -9.92 4.85 -0.46
CA SER A 33 -10.16 4.46 -1.87
C SER A 33 -11.10 5.44 -2.57
N GLN A 34 -12.17 5.85 -1.87
CA GLN A 34 -13.14 6.81 -2.41
C GLN A 34 -12.60 8.24 -2.46
N ALA A 35 -11.72 8.62 -1.54
CA ALA A 35 -10.97 9.87 -1.64
C ALA A 35 -10.04 9.86 -2.86
N LEU A 36 -9.27 8.77 -3.05
CA LEU A 36 -8.38 8.59 -4.21
C LEU A 36 -9.15 8.74 -5.54
N LYS A 37 -10.31 8.06 -5.65
CA LYS A 37 -11.13 8.08 -6.87
C LYS A 37 -11.61 9.48 -7.28
N ARG A 38 -11.80 10.38 -6.31
CA ARG A 38 -12.33 11.73 -6.53
C ARG A 38 -11.23 12.79 -6.70
N THR A 39 -9.99 12.46 -6.36
CA THR A 39 -8.87 13.40 -6.38
C THR A 39 -7.88 12.99 -7.46
N ASP A 40 -7.94 13.67 -8.60
CA ASP A 40 -7.02 13.40 -9.70
C ASP A 40 -5.56 13.65 -9.29
N GLY A 41 -4.65 12.80 -9.77
CA GLY A 41 -3.23 12.85 -9.40
C GLY A 41 -2.90 12.43 -7.95
N SER A 42 -3.86 11.95 -7.17
CA SER A 42 -3.61 11.46 -5.81
C SER A 42 -2.97 10.06 -5.78
N ILE A 43 -2.31 9.73 -4.66
CA ILE A 43 -1.71 8.42 -4.40
C ILE A 43 -2.04 7.98 -2.97
N THR A 44 -2.33 6.70 -2.77
CA THR A 44 -2.60 6.11 -1.45
C THR A 44 -2.00 4.69 -1.35
N TYR A 45 -1.99 4.14 -0.14
CA TYR A 45 -1.67 2.73 0.12
C TYR A 45 -2.89 2.05 0.75
N ASN A 46 -3.52 1.12 0.04
CA ASN A 46 -4.72 0.43 0.50
C ASN A 46 -4.56 -1.08 0.33
N GLU A 47 -5.38 -1.84 1.06
CA GLU A 47 -5.48 -3.28 0.81
C GLU A 47 -6.03 -3.54 -0.61
N TRP A 48 -5.41 -4.51 -1.30
CA TRP A 48 -5.67 -4.86 -2.70
C TRP A 48 -7.16 -5.04 -3.05
N SER A 49 -7.92 -5.70 -2.18
CA SER A 49 -9.35 -5.99 -2.40
C SER A 49 -10.18 -4.72 -2.60
N TYR A 50 -9.85 -3.62 -1.92
CA TYR A 50 -10.53 -2.34 -2.04
C TYR A 50 -10.15 -1.62 -3.34
N ALA A 51 -8.89 -1.72 -3.76
CA ALA A 51 -8.45 -1.18 -5.05
C ALA A 51 -9.17 -1.88 -6.22
N VAL A 52 -9.31 -3.21 -6.15
CA VAL A 52 -10.10 -3.99 -7.12
C VAL A 52 -11.58 -3.60 -7.07
N GLY A 53 -12.18 -3.57 -5.88
CA GLY A 53 -13.60 -3.25 -5.69
C GLY A 53 -14.00 -1.86 -6.19
N HIS A 54 -13.10 -0.88 -6.05
CA HIS A 54 -13.31 0.50 -6.53
C HIS A 54 -12.80 0.77 -7.95
N GLN A 55 -12.22 -0.25 -8.59
CA GLN A 55 -11.61 -0.19 -9.93
C GLN A 55 -10.52 0.88 -10.04
N LEU A 56 -9.65 0.93 -9.03
CA LEU A 56 -8.55 1.88 -8.95
C LEU A 56 -7.34 1.36 -9.73
N ASN A 57 -6.59 2.29 -10.34
CA ASN A 57 -5.30 1.97 -10.94
C ASN A 57 -4.31 1.60 -9.83
N MET A 58 -3.58 0.49 -10.04
CA MET A 58 -2.58 0.01 -9.09
C MET A 58 -1.20 0.11 -9.71
N ALA A 59 -0.26 0.70 -8.97
CA ALA A 59 1.13 0.74 -9.36
C ALA A 59 1.74 -0.68 -9.28
N GLN A 60 2.62 -0.99 -10.23
CA GLN A 60 3.51 -2.14 -10.10
C GLN A 60 4.72 -1.75 -9.25
N ILE A 61 5.23 -2.69 -8.46
CA ILE A 61 6.29 -2.42 -7.48
C ILE A 61 7.53 -3.24 -7.86
N ILE A 62 8.68 -2.57 -7.98
CA ILE A 62 9.98 -3.24 -8.06
C ILE A 62 10.30 -3.77 -6.66
N THR A 63 10.62 -5.06 -6.58
CA THR A 63 10.88 -5.75 -5.31
C THR A 63 12.35 -6.13 -5.21
N SER A 64 12.78 -6.64 -4.05
CA SER A 64 14.13 -7.21 -3.90
C SER A 64 14.37 -8.47 -4.75
N ALA A 65 13.34 -9.03 -5.38
CA ALA A 65 13.46 -10.20 -6.25
C ALA A 65 14.11 -9.88 -7.61
N GLY A 66 14.14 -8.61 -8.04
CA GLY A 66 14.74 -8.23 -9.32
C GLY A 66 14.38 -6.82 -9.77
N PRO A 67 14.96 -6.34 -10.90
CA PRO A 67 14.74 -4.99 -11.40
C PRO A 67 13.36 -4.80 -12.07
N ASP A 68 12.68 -5.89 -12.40
CA ASP A 68 11.40 -5.84 -13.09
C ASP A 68 10.24 -5.53 -12.13
N PRO A 69 9.33 -4.60 -12.50
CA PRO A 69 8.18 -4.27 -11.68
C PRO A 69 7.19 -5.44 -11.65
N VAL A 70 6.67 -5.75 -10.46
CA VAL A 70 5.74 -6.85 -10.23
C VAL A 70 4.33 -6.31 -9.99
N THR A 71 3.34 -6.86 -10.70
CA THR A 71 1.92 -6.55 -10.48
C THR A 71 1.40 -7.29 -9.25
N ILE A 72 0.54 -6.67 -8.46
CA ILE A 72 -0.16 -7.33 -7.36
C ILE A 72 -1.30 -8.21 -7.90
N THR A 73 -1.17 -9.52 -7.70
CA THR A 73 -2.13 -10.55 -8.11
C THR A 73 -2.14 -11.66 -7.06
N ALA A 74 -3.15 -12.52 -7.07
CA ALA A 74 -3.17 -13.70 -6.19
C ALA A 74 -1.92 -14.58 -6.36
N GLU A 75 -1.43 -14.73 -7.59
CA GLU A 75 -0.22 -15.52 -7.88
C GLU A 75 1.04 -14.88 -7.30
N THR A 76 1.25 -13.58 -7.51
CA THR A 76 2.45 -12.88 -7.03
C THR A 76 2.49 -12.80 -5.51
N VAL A 77 1.33 -12.62 -4.87
CA VAL A 77 1.19 -12.73 -3.41
C VAL A 77 1.50 -14.15 -2.92
N GLY A 78 1.00 -15.17 -3.62
CA GLY A 78 1.28 -16.58 -3.31
C GLY A 78 2.78 -16.89 -3.32
N LYS A 79 3.53 -16.35 -4.29
CA LYS A 79 5.00 -16.48 -4.35
C LYS A 79 5.69 -15.82 -3.15
N THR A 80 5.21 -14.65 -2.72
CA THR A 80 5.74 -13.98 -1.52
C THR A 80 5.54 -14.82 -0.26
N ILE A 81 4.34 -15.41 -0.09
CA ILE A 81 4.04 -16.28 1.06
C ILE A 81 4.90 -17.54 1.03
N ALA A 82 5.04 -18.18 -0.14
CA ALA A 82 5.84 -19.39 -0.30
C ALA A 82 7.34 -19.18 0.02
N GLY A 83 7.87 -17.98 -0.25
CA GLY A 83 9.25 -17.61 0.07
C GLY A 83 9.45 -17.05 1.48
N ALA A 84 8.39 -16.88 2.27
CA ALA A 84 8.49 -16.29 3.59
C ALA A 84 8.95 -17.32 4.64
N THR A 85 9.97 -16.96 5.42
CA THR A 85 10.36 -17.74 6.60
C THR A 85 9.46 -17.38 7.77
N PHE A 86 8.66 -18.34 8.23
CA PHE A 86 7.82 -18.17 9.42
C PHE A 86 8.67 -18.42 10.68
N LYS A 87 8.61 -17.48 11.64
CA LYS A 87 9.06 -17.74 13.02
C LYS A 87 7.83 -18.08 13.84
N GLY A 88 7.79 -19.31 14.36
CA GLY A 88 6.86 -19.73 15.40
C GLY A 88 7.27 -19.20 16.77
#